data_AF-A0A7Y2A9T7-F1
#
_entry.id   AF-A0A7Y2A9T7-F1
#
_cell.length_a   1.000
_cell.length_b   1.000
_cell.length_c   1.000
_cell.angle_alpha   90.00
_cell.angle_beta   90.00
_cell.angle_gamma   90.00
#
_symmetry.space_group_name_H-M   'P 1'
#
loop_
_entity.id
_entity.type
_entity.pdbx_description
1 polymer ?
#
loop_
_entity_poly.entity_id
_entity_poly.type
_entity_poly.pdbx_seq_one_letter_code
_entity_poly.pdbx_strand_id
1 'polypeptide(L)' 'MKNAEKPELRRSLNLTLLVFYGLGTTIGAGIYVLIGAASGYAGIHAPIAFLIAAIGVTPTA' A
#
# COMPACT_ATOMS: atom_id res chain seq x y z
N MET A 1 -38.72 -0.89 -21.49
CA MET A 1 -37.45 -1.46 -20.98
C MET A 1 -36.65 -0.31 -20.40
N LYS A 2 -36.49 -0.22 -19.07
CA LYS A 2 -35.66 0.82 -18.45
C LYS A 2 -34.20 0.51 -18.79
N ASN A 3 -33.54 1.38 -19.56
CA ASN A 3 -32.10 1.30 -19.75
C ASN A 3 -31.45 1.38 -18.36
N ALA A 4 -30.77 0.31 -17.94
CA ALA A 4 -29.98 0.33 -16.72
C ALA A 4 -28.82 1.31 -16.96
N GLU A 5 -28.97 2.52 -16.44
CA GLU A 5 -27.94 3.54 -16.41
C GLU A 5 -26.70 2.93 -15.75
N LYS A 6 -25.57 2.91 -16.46
CA LYS A 6 -24.34 2.30 -15.93
C LYS A 6 -23.88 3.15 -14.74
N PRO A 7 -23.65 2.58 -13.55
CA PRO A 7 -23.13 3.35 -12.43
C PRO A 7 -21.77 3.96 -12.80
N GLU A 8 -21.67 5.29 -12.79
CA GLU A 8 -20.42 6.01 -13.02
C GLU A 8 -19.69 6.29 -11.70
N LEU A 9 -18.36 6.13 -11.71
CA LEU A 9 -17.54 6.43 -10.53
C LEU A 9 -17.43 7.93 -10.32
N ARG A 10 -17.87 8.39 -9.14
CA ARG A 10 -17.61 9.75 -8.68
C ARG A 10 -16.18 9.86 -8.15
N ARG A 11 -15.34 10.70 -8.77
CA ARG A 11 -14.02 11.08 -8.24
C ARG A 11 -14.16 12.01 -7.04
N SER A 12 -14.32 11.44 -5.85
CA SER A 12 -14.41 12.16 -4.58
C SER A 12 -13.08 12.25 -3.81
N LEU A 13 -12.10 11.42 -4.16
CA LEU A 13 -10.80 11.37 -3.48
C LEU A 13 -9.85 12.44 -4.04
N ASN A 14 -9.41 13.36 -3.17
CA ASN A 14 -8.30 14.26 -3.46
C ASN A 14 -6.96 13.54 -3.23
N LEU A 15 -5.86 14.15 -3.69
CA LEU A 15 -4.50 13.58 -3.58
C LEU A 15 -4.17 13.17 -2.14
N THR A 16 -4.46 14.03 -1.17
CA THR A 16 -4.19 13.77 0.24
C THR A 16 -4.94 12.53 0.75
N LEU A 17 -6.23 12.41 0.43
CA LEU A 17 -7.03 11.25 0.82
C LEU A 17 -6.51 9.97 0.15
N LEU A 18 -6.08 10.08 -1.11
CA LEU A 18 -5.53 8.94 -1.86
C LEU A 18 -4.19 8.48 -1.28
N VAL A 19 -3.32 9.42 -0.87
CA VAL A 19 -2.05 9.11 -0.19
C VAL A 19 -2.33 8.44 1.16
N PHE A 20 -3.24 8.97 1.98
CA PHE A 20 -3.59 8.33 3.25
C PHE A 20 -4.25 6.96 3.05
N TYR A 21 -5.05 6.80 2.00
CA TYR A 21 -5.63 5.51 1.64
C TYR A 21 -4.53 4.50 1.28
N GLY A 22 -3.59 4.86 0.40
CA GLY A 22 -2.46 4.00 0.02
C GLY A 22 -1.50 3.71 1.18
N LEU A 23 -1.24 4.71 2.03
CA LEU A 23 -0.44 4.55 3.25
C LEU A 23 -1.10 3.55 4.20
N GLY A 24 -2.42 3.68 4.41
CA GLY A 24 -3.20 2.79 5.25
C GLY A 24 -3.20 1.34 4.76
N THR A 25 -3.40 1.12 3.46
CA THR A 25 -3.37 -0.24 2.88
C THR A 25 -1.98 -0.85 2.94
N THR A 26 -0.93 -0.08 2.66
CA THR A 26 0.47 -0.57 2.66
C THR A 26 0.96 -0.90 4.07
N ILE A 27 0.73 -0.02 5.05
CA ILE A 27 1.17 -0.26 6.43
C ILE A 27 0.32 -1.35 7.08
N GLY A 28 -1.01 -1.26 6.96
CA GLY A 28 -1.95 -2.16 7.62
C GLY A 28 -1.89 -3.59 7.08
N ALA A 29 -2.24 -3.77 5.81
CA ALA A 29 -2.31 -5.10 5.21
C ALA A 29 -0.93 -5.68 4.89
N GLY A 30 0.03 -4.83 4.52
CA GLY A 30 1.37 -5.26 4.15
C GLY A 30 2.29 -5.43 5.35
N ILE A 31 2.74 -4.30 5.90
CA ILE A 31 3.85 -4.30 6.88
C ILE A 31 3.46 -4.98 8.19
N TYR A 32 2.33 -4.63 8.82
CA TYR A 32 2.01 -5.18 10.14
C TYR A 32 1.81 -6.71 10.16
N VAL A 33 1.39 -7.31 9.05
CA VAL A 33 1.25 -8.77 8.95
C VAL A 33 2.60 -9.47 8.81
N LEU A 34 3.54 -8.87 8.06
CA LEU A 34 4.77 -9.54 7.64
C LEU A 34 6.04 -9.06 8.38
N ILE A 35 5.98 -7.93 9.10
CA ILE A 35 7.13 -7.33 9.79
C ILE A 35 7.81 -8.31 10.74
N GLY A 36 7.02 -9.10 11.48
CA GLY A 36 7.55 -10.08 12.44
C GLY A 36 8.33 -11.19 11.76
N ALA A 37 7.75 -11.80 10.72
CA ALA A 37 8.43 -12.84 9.94
C ALA A 37 9.68 -12.29 9.24
N ALA A 38 9.59 -11.12 8.60
CA ALA A 38 10.72 -10.46 7.96
C ALA A 38 11.85 -10.14 8.96
N SER A 39 11.49 -9.67 10.15
CA SER A 39 12.45 -9.40 11.24
C SER A 39 13.06 -10.68 11.79
N GLY A 40 12.34 -11.80 11.79
CA GLY A 40 12.88 -13.11 12.13
C GLY A 40 13.99 -13.57 11.17
N TYR A 41 13.87 -13.27 9.88
CA TYR A 41 14.90 -13.59 8.89
C TYR A 41 16.06 -12.59 8.88
N ALA A 42 15.77 -11.29 8.95
CA ALA A 42 16.78 -10.24 8.79
C ALA A 42 17.40 -9.76 10.12
N GLY A 43 16.78 -10.06 11.26
CA GLY A 43 17.22 -9.62 12.58
C GLY A 43 17.42 -8.10 12.65
N ILE A 44 18.59 -7.70 13.17
CA ILE A 44 19.00 -6.28 13.28
C ILE A 44 19.07 -5.57 11.92
N HIS A 45 19.22 -6.32 10.83
CA HIS A 45 19.31 -5.78 9.48
C HIS A 45 17.95 -5.55 8.82
N ALA A 46 16.84 -5.86 9.50
CA ALA A 46 15.49 -5.63 8.97
C ALA A 46 15.26 -4.20 8.43
N PRO A 47 15.72 -3.12 9.10
CA PRO A 47 15.56 -1.76 8.56
C PRO A 47 16.24 -1.57 7.20
N ILE A 48 17.44 -2.13 7.01
CA ILE A 48 18.18 -2.04 5.76
C ILE A 48 17.48 -2.86 4.66
N ALA A 49 16.98 -4.04 4.99
CA ALA A 49 16.21 -4.87 4.06
C ALA A 49 14.95 -4.15 3.54
N PHE A 50 14.19 -3.50 4.44
CA PHE A 50 13.04 -2.69 4.06
C PHE A 50 13.42 -1.47 3.21
N LEU A 51 14.56 -0.84 3.46
CA LEU A 51 15.05 0.28 2.65
C LEU A 51 15.36 -0.15 1.21
N ILE A 52 16.02 -1.30 1.04
CA ILE A 52 16.30 -1.87 -0.30
C ILE A 52 14.99 -2.22 -1.01
N ALA A 53 14.03 -2.83 -0.30
CA ALA A 53 12.72 -3.14 -0.87
C ALA A 53 11.96 -1.88 -1.29
N ALA A 54 12.03 -0.80 -0.51
CA ALA A 54 11.42 0.48 -0.84
C ALA A 54 11.99 1.07 -2.14
N ILE A 55 13.31 1.05 -2.31
CA ILE A 55 13.96 1.51 -3.55
C ILE A 55 13.48 0.67 -4.75
N GLY A 56 13.37 -0.65 -4.58
CA GLY A 56 12.89 -1.54 -5.63
C GLY A 56 11.42 -1.33 -6.01
N VAL A 57 10.55 -0.94 -5.07
CA VAL A 57 9.11 -0.76 -5.33
C VAL A 57 8.75 0.64 -5.86
N THR A 58 9.59 1.64 -5.60
CA THR A 58 9.33 3.04 -5.98
C THR A 58 9.00 3.23 -7.48
N PRO A 59 9.64 2.53 -8.44
CA PRO A 59 9.30 2.64 -9.86
C PRO A 59 7.91 2.08 -10.24
N THR A 60 7.34 1.21 -9.39
CA THR A 60 6.07 0.51 -9.64
C THR A 60 4.87 1.22 -9.03
N ALA A 61 5.12 2.09 -8.04
CA ALA A 61 4.13 2.87 -7.32
C ALA A 61 3.73 4.14 -8.09
#